data_AF-A0A846Z879-F1
#
_entry.id   AF-A0A846Z879-F1
#
_cell.length_a   1.000
_cell.length_b   1.000
_cell.length_c   1.000
_cell.angle_alpha   90.00
_cell.angle_beta   90.00
_cell.angle_gamma   90.00
#
_symmetry.space_group_name_H-M   'P 1'
#
loop_
_entity.id
_entity.type
_entity.pdbx_description
1 polymer ?
#
loop_
_entity_poly.entity_id
_entity_poly.type
_entity_poly.pdbx_seq_one_letter_code
_entity_poly.pdbx_strand_id
1 'polypeptide(L)'
;MSSAFAGPSPLAAYGWDEALEIEFTSHRAAGLMPARVAAVDRGLCDVVTEDGPARASTAALSADLLSDPLSADALSVPCTGDWAALRPDGPDGRAAVAALLPRRTAIVRSSASRDSRGQVLAANVDTVAVVVSLAARPAPGRIERLVALAWESGARPVV
;
A
#
# COMPACT_ATOMS: atom_id res chain seq x y z
N MET A 1 26.45 -21.83 10.42
CA MET A 1 25.83 -20.50 10.57
C MET A 1 26.51 -19.57 9.58
N SER A 2 25.96 -19.48 8.36
CA SER A 2 26.48 -18.59 7.32
C SER A 2 25.48 -17.46 7.17
N SER A 3 25.78 -16.33 7.79
CA SER A 3 25.09 -15.07 7.48
C SER A 3 25.55 -14.66 6.09
N ALA A 4 24.75 -14.99 5.08
CA ALA A 4 24.88 -14.33 3.80
C ALA A 4 24.34 -12.91 4.00
N PHE A 5 25.22 -11.92 3.99
CA PHE A 5 24.79 -10.56 3.70
C PHE A 5 24.20 -10.59 2.29
N ALA A 6 22.88 -10.72 2.23
CA ALA A 6 22.13 -10.62 0.99
C ALA A 6 22.45 -9.24 0.38
N GLY A 7 22.68 -9.21 -0.94
CA GLY A 7 22.66 -7.95 -1.66
C GLY A 7 21.34 -7.19 -1.40
N PRO A 8 21.26 -5.91 -1.78
CA PRO A 8 20.02 -5.16 -1.60
C PRO A 8 18.85 -5.95 -2.19
N SER A 9 17.79 -6.14 -1.39
CA SER A 9 16.59 -6.87 -1.83
C SER A 9 16.13 -6.28 -3.17
N PRO A 10 15.65 -7.09 -4.14
CA PRO A 10 15.05 -6.58 -5.37
C PRO A 10 13.94 -5.54 -5.10
N LEU A 11 13.31 -5.62 -3.94
CA LEU A 11 12.28 -4.68 -3.47
C LEU A 11 12.84 -3.34 -3.00
N ALA A 12 14.15 -3.19 -2.79
CA ALA A 12 14.78 -1.92 -2.41
C ALA A 12 14.54 -0.83 -3.47
N ALA A 13 14.49 -1.21 -4.75
CA ALA A 13 14.12 -0.30 -5.85
C ALA A 13 12.67 0.24 -5.74
N TYR A 14 11.84 -0.40 -4.93
CA TYR A 14 10.45 -0.03 -4.66
C TYR A 14 10.25 0.59 -3.27
N GLY A 15 11.35 0.89 -2.55
CA GLY A 15 11.32 1.51 -1.23
C GLY A 15 11.34 0.52 -0.06
N TRP A 16 11.73 -0.74 -0.27
CA TRP A 16 11.97 -1.66 0.83
C TRP A 16 13.23 -1.27 1.60
N ASP A 17 13.10 -1.08 2.91
CA ASP A 17 14.17 -0.62 3.80
C ASP A 17 14.29 -1.52 5.05
N GLU A 18 15.30 -1.24 5.89
CA GLU A 18 15.55 -2.00 7.11
C GLU A 18 14.37 -1.95 8.08
N ALA A 19 13.67 -0.83 8.17
CA ALA A 19 12.52 -0.71 9.06
C ALA A 19 11.34 -1.58 8.58
N LEU A 20 11.11 -1.69 7.26
CA LEU A 20 10.16 -2.65 6.69
C LEU A 20 10.61 -4.09 6.91
N GLU A 21 11.90 -4.41 6.79
CA GLU A 21 12.40 -5.76 7.06
C GLU A 21 12.18 -6.15 8.54
N ILE A 22 12.39 -5.21 9.47
CA ILE A 22 12.09 -5.41 10.90
C ILE A 22 10.60 -5.64 11.11
N GLU A 23 9.73 -4.78 10.56
CA GLU A 23 8.27 -4.94 10.62
C GLU A 23 7.81 -6.28 10.02
N PHE A 24 8.51 -6.78 8.99
CA PHE A 24 8.19 -8.01 8.28
C PHE A 24 8.68 -9.29 8.98
N THR A 25 9.52 -9.18 10.01
CA THR A 25 10.21 -10.34 10.62
C THR A 25 9.27 -11.47 11.03
N SER A 26 8.12 -11.14 11.65
CA SER A 26 7.12 -12.14 12.08
C SER A 26 6.44 -12.82 10.89
N HIS A 27 6.18 -12.08 9.81
CA HIS A 27 5.60 -12.60 8.58
C HIS A 27 6.57 -13.53 7.85
N ARG A 28 7.86 -13.16 7.79
CA ARG A 28 8.90 -14.03 7.22
C ARG A 28 9.04 -15.34 8.00
N ALA A 29 8.99 -15.28 9.34
CA ALA A 29 8.99 -16.47 10.19
C ALA A 29 7.76 -17.38 9.97
N ALA A 30 6.63 -16.81 9.54
CA ALA A 30 5.43 -17.54 9.13
C ALA A 30 5.47 -18.05 7.67
N GLY A 31 6.60 -17.92 6.97
CA GLY A 31 6.77 -18.36 5.59
C GLY A 31 6.08 -17.45 4.56
N LEU A 32 5.72 -16.22 4.93
CA LEU A 32 5.14 -15.25 4.01
C LEU A 32 6.23 -14.50 3.25
N MET A 33 5.87 -14.04 2.06
CA MET A 33 6.76 -13.34 1.13
C MET A 33 6.40 -11.85 1.11
N PRO A 34 7.38 -10.93 1.20
CA PRO A 34 7.09 -9.51 1.09
C PRO A 34 6.73 -9.14 -0.34
N ALA A 35 5.80 -8.19 -0.51
CA ALA A 35 5.42 -7.69 -1.82
C ALA A 35 4.91 -6.25 -1.79
N ARG A 36 5.20 -5.49 -2.86
CA ARG A 36 4.64 -4.16 -3.09
C ARG A 36 3.38 -4.27 -3.93
N VAL A 37 2.27 -3.69 -3.48
CA VAL A 37 1.05 -3.58 -4.28
C VAL A 37 1.22 -2.50 -5.35
N ALA A 38 1.19 -2.91 -6.61
CA ALA A 38 1.33 -2.01 -7.76
C ALA A 38 -0.04 -1.53 -8.28
N ALA A 39 -1.05 -2.40 -8.27
CA ALA A 39 -2.41 -2.07 -8.68
C ALA A 39 -3.42 -2.97 -7.96
N VAL A 40 -4.64 -2.47 -7.77
CA VAL A 40 -5.75 -3.22 -7.16
C VAL A 40 -6.94 -3.21 -8.11
N ASP A 41 -7.49 -4.38 -8.40
CA ASP A 41 -8.69 -4.52 -9.23
C ASP A 41 -9.54 -5.72 -8.75
N ARG A 42 -10.80 -5.43 -8.40
CA ARG A 42 -11.88 -6.42 -8.18
C ARG A 42 -11.47 -7.70 -7.42
N GLY A 43 -10.92 -7.54 -6.21
CA GLY A 43 -10.56 -8.67 -5.35
C GLY A 43 -9.20 -9.31 -5.66
N LEU A 44 -8.45 -8.72 -6.60
CA LEU A 44 -7.09 -9.09 -6.94
C LEU A 44 -6.19 -7.86 -6.87
N CYS A 45 -4.88 -8.09 -6.78
CA CYS A 45 -3.87 -7.06 -6.96
C CYS A 45 -2.71 -7.55 -7.81
N ASP A 46 -2.13 -6.63 -8.59
CA ASP A 46 -0.79 -6.79 -9.14
C ASP A 46 0.21 -6.42 -8.06
N VAL A 47 1.22 -7.27 -7.88
CA VAL A 47 2.22 -7.13 -6.85
C VAL A 47 3.61 -7.34 -7.43
N VAL A 48 4.60 -6.70 -6.82
CA VAL A 48 6.03 -6.97 -7.08
C VAL A 48 6.59 -7.69 -5.86
N THR A 49 7.11 -8.90 -6.05
CA THR A 49 7.79 -9.69 -5.01
C THR A 49 9.30 -9.69 -5.24
N GLU A 50 10.05 -10.34 -4.36
CA GLU A 50 11.49 -10.57 -4.56
C GLU A 50 11.79 -11.41 -5.81
N ASP A 51 10.84 -12.25 -6.25
CA ASP A 51 10.94 -13.08 -7.46
C ASP A 51 10.42 -12.38 -8.73
N GLY A 52 9.90 -11.15 -8.60
CA GLY A 52 9.36 -10.34 -9.69
C GLY A 52 7.85 -10.11 -9.62
N PRO A 53 7.22 -9.64 -10.71
CA PRO A 53 5.79 -9.33 -10.75
C PRO A 53 4.92 -10.59 -10.63
N ALA A 54 3.85 -10.51 -9.85
CA ALA A 54 2.86 -11.56 -9.68
C ALA A 54 1.44 -10.98 -9.52
N ARG A 55 0.44 -11.87 -9.50
CA ARG A 55 -0.95 -11.54 -9.20
C ARG A 55 -1.34 -12.23 -7.90
N ALA A 56 -1.96 -11.49 -6.97
CA ALA A 56 -2.40 -12.02 -5.69
C ALA A 56 -3.90 -11.79 -5.47
N SER A 57 -4.54 -12.71 -4.76
CA SER A 57 -5.93 -12.57 -4.30
C SER A 57 -6.01 -11.78 -3.01
N THR A 58 -7.00 -10.89 -2.90
CA THR A 58 -7.30 -10.15 -1.66
C THR A 58 -8.44 -10.81 -0.87
N ALA A 59 -8.92 -11.98 -1.30
CA ALA A 59 -10.09 -12.64 -0.71
C ALA A 59 -9.90 -13.00 0.76
N ALA A 60 -8.69 -13.39 1.16
CA ALA A 60 -8.37 -13.73 2.56
C ALA A 60 -8.57 -12.53 3.50
N LEU A 61 -8.12 -11.34 3.10
CA LEU A 61 -8.38 -10.10 3.85
C LEU A 61 -9.87 -9.77 3.90
N SER A 62 -10.60 -9.98 2.80
CA SER A 62 -12.04 -9.71 2.80
C SER A 62 -12.82 -10.64 3.73
N ALA A 63 -12.39 -11.90 3.89
CA ALA A 63 -13.01 -12.82 4.83
C ALA A 63 -12.82 -12.34 6.28
N ASP A 64 -11.61 -11.92 6.64
CA ASP A 64 -11.32 -11.37 7.97
C ASP A 64 -12.13 -10.10 8.26
N LEU A 65 -12.26 -9.21 7.27
CA LEU A 65 -13.08 -7.98 7.37
C LEU A 65 -14.59 -8.24 7.47
N LEU A 66 -15.07 -9.35 6.91
CA LEU A 66 -16.47 -9.77 7.01
C LEU A 66 -16.77 -10.42 8.37
N SER A 67 -15.75 -10.93 9.08
CA SER A 67 -15.89 -11.54 10.41
C SER A 67 -16.27 -10.51 11.48
N ASP A 68 -15.77 -9.28 11.35
CA ASP A 68 -16.10 -8.17 12.24
C ASP A 68 -16.28 -6.85 11.44
N PRO A 69 -17.52 -6.50 11.06
CA PRO A 69 -17.86 -5.28 10.32
C PRO A 69 -17.52 -3.97 11.06
N LEU A 70 -17.29 -4.01 12.37
CA LEU A 70 -16.86 -2.87 13.17
C LEU A 70 -15.33 -2.70 13.13
N SER A 71 -14.59 -3.78 12.84
CA SER A 71 -13.14 -3.79 12.62
C SER A 71 -12.71 -3.45 11.18
N ALA A 72 -13.67 -3.35 10.25
CA ALA A 72 -13.43 -2.97 8.87
C ALA A 72 -13.02 -1.49 8.77
N ASP A 73 -11.78 -1.25 9.19
CA ASP A 73 -11.08 0.00 9.00
C ASP A 73 -10.83 0.16 7.50
N ALA A 74 -11.06 1.35 6.97
CA ALA A 74 -10.72 1.64 5.58
C ALA A 74 -9.21 1.46 5.31
N LEU A 75 -8.42 1.42 6.40
CA LEU A 75 -7.00 1.07 6.38
C LEU A 75 -6.72 -0.39 6.02
N SER A 76 -7.68 -1.29 6.18
CA SER A 76 -7.52 -2.73 5.95
C SER A 76 -7.79 -3.17 4.51
N VAL A 77 -8.30 -2.27 3.66
CA VAL A 77 -8.50 -2.53 2.23
C VAL A 77 -7.19 -2.24 1.48
N PRO A 78 -6.66 -3.19 0.68
CA PRO A 78 -5.46 -2.97 -0.11
C PRO A 78 -5.58 -1.77 -1.04
N CYS A 79 -4.50 -1.00 -1.12
CA CYS A 79 -4.35 0.15 -1.98
C CYS A 79 -3.02 0.07 -2.74
N THR A 80 -2.94 0.73 -3.89
CA THR A 80 -1.67 0.92 -4.58
C THR A 80 -0.66 1.57 -3.65
N GLY A 81 0.53 0.97 -3.56
CA GLY A 81 1.59 1.39 -2.67
C GLY A 81 1.58 0.72 -1.30
N ASP A 82 0.66 -0.19 -1.01
CA ASP A 82 0.79 -0.99 0.21
C ASP A 82 1.97 -1.96 0.13
N TRP A 83 2.58 -2.22 1.29
CA TRP A 83 3.43 -3.38 1.51
C TRP A 83 2.57 -4.50 2.07
N ALA A 84 2.70 -5.69 1.49
CA ALA A 84 1.86 -6.84 1.77
C ALA A 84 2.71 -8.06 2.13
N ALA A 85 2.19 -8.89 3.01
CA ALA A 85 2.68 -10.24 3.24
C ALA A 85 1.84 -11.21 2.41
N LEU A 86 2.48 -11.89 1.46
CA LEU A 86 1.84 -12.86 0.58
C LEU A 86 2.06 -14.27 1.10
N ARG A 87 0.99 -15.05 1.06
CA ARG A 87 1.06 -16.50 1.18
C ARG A 87 1.10 -17.07 -0.24
N PRO A 88 2.17 -17.78 -0.64
CA PRO A 88 2.30 -18.33 -1.99
C PRO A 88 1.20 -19.36 -2.30
N ASP A 89 0.88 -20.20 -1.32
CA ASP A 89 -0.12 -21.27 -1.43
C ASP A 89 -1.49 -20.81 -0.90
N GLY A 90 -2.03 -19.76 -1.50
CA GLY A 90 -3.37 -19.26 -1.16
C GLY A 90 -4.50 -20.12 -1.75
N PRO A 91 -5.77 -19.72 -1.53
CA PRO A 91 -6.93 -20.40 -2.11
C PRO A 91 -6.78 -20.55 -3.63
N ASP A 92 -7.22 -21.69 -4.16
CA ASP A 92 -7.15 -22.06 -5.58
C ASP A 92 -5.72 -22.14 -6.15
N GLY A 93 -4.70 -22.31 -5.29
CA GLY A 93 -3.30 -22.46 -5.69
C GLY A 93 -2.66 -21.15 -6.17
N ARG A 94 -3.26 -20.00 -5.84
CA ARG A 94 -2.76 -18.67 -6.19
C ARG A 94 -2.22 -17.97 -4.97
N ALA A 95 -1.22 -17.11 -5.15
CA ALA A 95 -0.75 -16.24 -4.09
C ALA A 95 -1.92 -15.40 -3.52
N ALA A 96 -1.95 -15.22 -2.21
CA ALA A 96 -2.98 -14.45 -1.52
C ALA A 96 -2.37 -13.48 -0.53
N VAL A 97 -2.93 -12.27 -0.45
CA VAL A 97 -2.57 -11.29 0.56
C VAL A 97 -3.04 -11.80 1.92
N ALA A 98 -2.10 -12.07 2.81
CA ALA A 98 -2.36 -12.54 4.17
C ALA A 98 -2.40 -11.38 5.18
N ALA A 99 -1.60 -10.34 4.96
CA ALA A 99 -1.60 -9.13 5.78
C ALA A 99 -1.10 -7.92 4.97
N LEU A 100 -1.47 -6.73 5.42
CA LEU A 100 -0.86 -5.46 4.99
C LEU A 100 0.03 -4.96 6.12
N LEU A 101 1.21 -4.44 5.78
CA LEU A 101 2.08 -3.77 6.76
C LEU A 101 1.50 -2.39 7.10
N PRO A 102 1.83 -1.82 8.27
CA PRO A 102 1.38 -0.48 8.66
C PRO A 102 1.73 0.58 7.62
N ARG A 103 0.77 1.44 7.27
CA ARG A 103 1.00 2.54 6.34
C ARG A 103 1.75 3.67 7.04
N ARG A 104 2.89 4.08 6.46
CA ARG A 104 3.64 5.27 6.92
C ARG A 104 3.02 6.57 6.41
N THR A 105 2.45 6.53 5.20
CA THR A 105 1.70 7.64 4.60
C THR A 105 0.45 7.09 3.90
N ALA A 106 -0.59 7.92 3.82
CA ALA A 106 -1.83 7.55 3.14
C ALA A 106 -2.56 8.78 2.60
N ILE A 107 -2.79 8.81 1.29
CA ILE A 107 -3.67 9.82 0.68
C ILE A 107 -5.10 9.30 0.78
N VAL A 108 -5.92 9.95 1.60
CA VAL A 108 -7.31 9.53 1.85
C VAL A 108 -8.28 10.56 1.29
N ARG A 109 -9.24 10.08 0.50
CA ARG A 109 -10.39 10.88 0.06
C ARG A 109 -11.53 10.71 1.05
N SER A 110 -11.89 11.78 1.74
CA SER A 110 -13.11 11.82 2.55
C SER A 110 -14.34 11.79 1.63
N SER A 111 -15.35 10.99 2.00
CA SER A 111 -16.67 11.02 1.39
C SER A 111 -17.63 11.77 2.32
N ALA A 112 -18.59 12.50 1.74
CA ALA A 112 -19.52 13.37 2.49
C ALA A 112 -20.80 12.65 2.97
N SER A 113 -20.90 11.32 2.85
CA SER A 113 -22.08 10.57 3.28
C SER A 113 -21.92 10.02 4.71
N ARG A 114 -23.05 9.72 5.36
CA ARG A 114 -23.17 9.31 6.77
C ARG A 114 -22.43 8.02 7.18
N ASP A 115 -21.83 7.30 6.23
CA ASP A 115 -21.02 6.10 6.46
C ASP A 115 -19.51 6.38 6.38
N SER A 116 -19.11 7.64 6.57
CA SER A 116 -17.79 8.32 6.55
C SER A 116 -16.49 7.50 6.66
N ARG A 117 -16.33 6.42 5.90
CA ARG A 117 -15.06 5.69 5.75
C ARG A 117 -14.36 6.30 4.54
N GLY A 118 -13.30 7.06 4.80
CA GLY A 118 -12.47 7.65 3.75
C GLY A 118 -11.85 6.57 2.87
N GLN A 119 -11.76 6.79 1.56
CA GLN A 119 -11.13 5.85 0.65
C GLN A 119 -9.64 6.17 0.53
N VAL A 120 -8.77 5.19 0.77
CA VAL A 120 -7.33 5.35 0.51
C VAL A 120 -7.08 5.26 -0.99
N LEU A 121 -6.46 6.30 -1.54
CA LEU A 121 -6.14 6.44 -2.97
C LEU A 121 -4.71 6.01 -3.30
N ALA A 122 -3.78 6.19 -2.36
CA ALA A 122 -2.41 5.73 -2.43
C ALA A 122 -1.84 5.57 -1.01
N ALA A 123 -0.93 4.62 -0.81
CA ALA A 123 -0.25 4.37 0.45
C ALA A 123 1.27 4.38 0.29
N ASN A 124 1.99 4.67 1.37
CA ASN A 124 3.47 4.64 1.44
C ASN A 124 4.13 5.36 0.27
N VAL A 125 3.66 6.57 -0.01
CA VAL A 125 4.28 7.52 -0.93
C VAL A 125 4.99 8.60 -0.12
N ASP A 126 6.27 8.84 -0.41
CA ASP A 126 7.08 9.80 0.36
C ASP A 126 7.00 11.21 -0.21
N THR A 127 6.66 11.34 -1.50
CA THR A 127 6.59 12.63 -2.20
C THR A 127 5.36 12.69 -3.09
N VAL A 128 4.64 13.81 -3.04
CA VAL A 128 3.46 14.07 -3.87
C VAL A 128 3.75 15.29 -4.74
N ALA A 129 3.75 15.10 -6.07
CA ALA A 129 3.91 16.18 -7.01
C ALA A 129 2.55 16.78 -7.41
N VAL A 130 2.37 18.08 -7.12
CA VAL A 130 1.18 18.85 -7.50
C VAL A 130 1.44 19.52 -8.86
N VAL A 131 1.14 18.79 -9.93
CA VAL A 131 1.38 19.26 -11.29
C VAL A 131 0.17 20.04 -11.82
N VAL A 132 0.41 21.27 -12.29
CA VAL A 132 -0.61 22.11 -12.95
C VAL A 132 -0.19 22.49 -14.36
N SER A 133 -1.16 22.50 -15.28
CA SER A 133 -0.93 22.99 -16.64
C SER A 133 -0.80 24.52 -16.64
N LEU A 134 0.16 25.03 -17.41
CA LEU A 134 0.34 26.45 -17.67
C LEU A 134 -0.43 26.94 -18.92
N ALA A 135 -1.18 26.06 -19.59
CA ALA A 135 -1.99 26.43 -20.75
C ALA A 135 -3.15 27.39 -20.39
N ALA A 136 -3.55 27.40 -19.12
CA ALA A 136 -4.47 28.36 -18.53
C ALA A 136 -3.85 28.96 -17.27
N ARG A 137 -4.40 30.08 -16.78
CA ARG A 137 -3.94 30.67 -15.51
C ARG A 137 -4.10 29.64 -14.39
N PRO A 138 -3.03 29.30 -13.65
CA PRO A 138 -3.13 28.42 -12.49
C PRO A 138 -4.11 29.00 -11.47
N ALA A 139 -4.87 28.13 -10.80
CA ALA A 139 -5.76 28.50 -9.72
C ALA A 139 -5.04 28.28 -8.37
N PRO A 140 -4.54 29.33 -7.69
CA PRO A 140 -3.72 29.17 -6.49
C PRO A 140 -4.45 28.39 -5.39
N GLY A 141 -5.73 28.69 -5.16
CA GLY A 141 -6.53 27.97 -4.17
C GLY A 141 -6.79 26.49 -4.50
N ARG A 142 -6.55 26.02 -5.73
CA ARG A 142 -6.54 24.58 -6.05
C ARG A 142 -5.20 23.95 -5.66
N ILE A 143 -4.09 24.65 -5.95
CA ILE A 143 -2.74 24.20 -5.60
C ILE A 143 -2.61 24.12 -4.08
N GLU A 144 -3.02 25.17 -3.35
CA GLU A 144 -2.99 25.22 -1.88
C GLU A 144 -3.74 24.04 -1.25
N ARG A 145 -4.93 23.72 -1.74
CA ARG A 145 -5.71 22.56 -1.25
C ARG A 145 -5.01 21.23 -1.53
N LEU A 146 -4.40 21.06 -2.70
CA LEU A 146 -3.68 19.83 -3.04
C LEU A 146 -2.40 19.68 -2.22
N VAL A 147 -1.68 20.77 -1.98
CA VAL A 147 -0.50 20.81 -1.10
C VAL A 147 -0.91 20.49 0.34
N ALA A 148 -2.03 21.02 0.83
CA ALA A 148 -2.56 20.69 2.16
C ALA A 148 -2.88 19.19 2.28
N LEU A 149 -3.59 18.60 1.31
CA LEU A 149 -3.88 17.16 1.27
C LEU A 149 -2.60 16.31 1.25
N ALA A 150 -1.56 16.75 0.54
CA ALA A 150 -0.27 16.06 0.53
C ALA A 150 0.38 16.07 1.92
N TRP A 151 0.40 17.21 2.61
CA TRP A 151 0.91 17.29 3.99
C TRP A 151 0.09 16.43 4.96
N GLU A 152 -1.25 16.48 4.87
CA GLU A 152 -2.15 15.66 5.69
C GLU A 152 -1.93 14.15 5.51
N SER A 153 -1.47 13.72 4.32
CA SER A 153 -1.14 12.32 4.05
C SER A 153 0.15 11.83 4.73
N GLY A 154 0.98 12.75 5.26
CA GLY A 154 2.32 12.49 5.77
C GLY A 154 3.43 12.53 4.69
N ALA A 155 3.07 12.71 3.42
CA ALA A 155 4.03 12.82 2.33
C ALA A 155 4.56 14.26 2.16
N ARG A 156 5.74 14.41 1.51
CA ARG A 156 6.31 15.72 1.17
C ARG A 156 5.74 16.25 -0.15
N PRO A 157 5.07 17.41 -0.17
CA PRO A 157 4.63 18.02 -1.43
C PRO A 157 5.77 18.66 -2.22
N VAL A 158 5.67 18.61 -3.54
CA VAL A 158 6.45 19.42 -4.50
C VAL A 158 5.49 20.00 -5.54
N VAL A 159 5.74 21.21 -6.02
CA VAL A 159 4.90 21.92 -7.02
C VAL A 159 5.74 22.23 -8.25
#